data_AF-B3N415-F1
#
_entry.id   AF-B3N415-F1
#
_cell.length_a   1.000
_cell.length_b   1.000
_cell.length_c   1.000
_cell.angle_alpha   90.00
_cell.angle_beta   90.00
_cell.angle_gamma   90.00
#
_symmetry.space_group_name_H-M   'P 1'
#
loop_
_entity.id
_entity.type
_entity.pdbx_description
1 polymer ?
#
loop_
_entity_poly.entity_id
_entity_poly.type
_entity_poly.pdbx_seq_one_letter_code
_entity_poly.pdbx_strand_id
1 'polypeptide(L)'
;MSDVKCLILQQIIVLYLVAEIASRFEFTNVKCTSFDKEFSDFEYCYLKSVNRSYKYLSVKCNMLKTPRFSGYRPLMYNGTVDFYRFLKNPSSSPFVNFWYGIAVNYSNLNHSCPYNHDLRLEKLPVDFVNYQLTEVLPFPEGDYLIESTWMANDIKEVHIKFYGSLF
;
A
#
# COMPACT_ATOMS: atom_id res chain seq x y z
N MET A 1 40.84 15.31 -32.71
CA MET A 1 39.40 15.34 -33.07
C MET A 1 38.73 13.96 -32.93
N SER A 2 39.48 12.86 -32.98
CA SER A 2 39.02 11.51 -32.59
C SER A 2 38.63 11.41 -31.11
N ASP A 3 39.45 11.97 -30.23
CA ASP A 3 39.45 11.61 -28.81
C ASP A 3 38.24 12.19 -28.07
N VAL A 4 37.84 13.40 -28.46
CA VAL A 4 36.60 14.05 -27.99
C VAL A 4 35.36 13.24 -28.37
N LYS A 5 35.33 12.60 -29.55
CA LYS A 5 34.22 11.73 -29.96
C LYS A 5 34.18 10.45 -29.13
N CYS A 6 35.34 9.90 -28.76
CA CYS A 6 35.45 8.72 -27.90
C CYS A 6 34.91 9.01 -26.48
N LEU A 7 35.31 10.15 -25.89
CA LEU A 7 34.82 10.62 -24.59
C LEU A 7 33.29 10.81 -24.56
N ILE A 8 32.71 11.42 -25.60
CA ILE A 8 31.25 11.58 -25.72
C ILE A 8 30.55 10.21 -25.83
N LEU A 9 31.12 9.28 -26.62
CA LEU A 9 30.55 7.93 -26.75
C LEU A 9 30.56 7.17 -25.42
N GLN A 10 31.64 7.27 -24.64
CA GLN A 10 31.73 6.68 -23.31
C GLN A 10 30.68 7.25 -22.34
N GLN A 11 30.44 8.58 -22.35
CA GLN A 11 29.41 9.18 -21.50
C GLN A 11 28.00 8.71 -21.86
N ILE A 12 27.69 8.56 -23.16
CA ILE A 12 26.38 8.05 -23.61
C ILE A 12 26.16 6.60 -23.15
N ILE A 13 27.20 5.75 -23.25
CA ILE A 13 27.13 4.35 -22.79
C ILE A 13 26.89 4.27 -21.28
N VAL A 14 27.59 5.09 -20.48
CA VAL A 14 27.40 5.12 -19.02
C VAL A 14 25.99 5.59 -18.65
N LEU A 15 25.47 6.63 -19.30
CA LEU A 15 24.09 7.10 -19.09
C LEU A 15 23.04 6.03 -19.42
N TYR A 16 23.25 5.24 -20.48
CA TYR A 16 22.35 4.16 -20.86
C TYR A 16 22.35 3.02 -19.82
N LEU A 17 23.52 2.66 -19.30
CA LEU A 17 23.66 1.61 -18.28
C LEU A 17 23.06 2.01 -16.91
N VAL A 18 23.11 3.30 -16.54
CA VAL A 18 22.48 3.79 -15.31
C VAL A 18 20.94 3.76 -15.41
N ALA A 19 20.37 3.88 -16.61
CA ALA A 19 18.93 3.78 -16.83
C ALA A 19 18.36 2.35 -16.69
N GLU A 20 19.21 1.31 -16.66
CA GLU A 20 18.79 -0.09 -16.45
C GLU A 20 18.70 -0.48 -14.97
N ILE A 21 18.93 0.45 -14.03
CA ILE A 21 18.73 0.23 -12.59
C ILE A 21 17.22 0.28 -12.29
N ALA A 22 16.54 -0.83 -12.56
CA ALA A 22 15.12 -1.00 -12.27
C ALA A 22 14.92 -1.37 -10.79
N SER A 23 14.16 -0.53 -10.09
CA SER A 23 13.69 -0.78 -8.73
C SER A 23 12.81 -2.05 -8.67
N ARG A 24 12.98 -2.85 -7.61
CA ARG A 24 12.29 -4.13 -7.41
C ARG A 24 11.92 -4.40 -5.94
N PHE A 25 10.64 -4.22 -5.66
CA PHE A 25 9.99 -4.62 -4.41
C PHE A 25 10.14 -6.13 -4.13
N GLU A 26 10.56 -6.53 -2.92
CA GLU A 26 10.49 -7.91 -2.44
C GLU A 26 9.97 -8.01 -0.99
N PHE A 27 9.06 -8.97 -0.74
CA PHE A 27 8.61 -9.28 0.62
C PHE A 27 9.68 -10.04 1.43
N THR A 28 9.91 -9.58 2.67
CA THR A 28 10.93 -10.14 3.58
C THR A 28 10.33 -10.96 4.73
N ASN A 29 9.26 -10.50 5.39
CA ASN A 29 8.63 -11.19 6.53
C ASN A 29 7.17 -10.76 6.74
N VAL A 30 6.39 -11.54 7.50
CA VAL A 30 5.10 -11.12 8.06
C VAL A 30 4.95 -11.63 9.48
N LYS A 31 4.46 -10.78 10.38
CA LYS A 31 4.10 -11.17 11.76
C LYS A 31 2.72 -10.59 12.10
N CYS A 32 1.73 -11.45 12.20
CA CYS A 32 0.42 -11.05 12.73
C CYS A 32 0.34 -11.32 14.23
N THR A 33 -0.20 -10.35 14.97
CA THR A 33 -0.47 -10.45 16.41
C THR A 33 -1.85 -9.88 16.67
N SER A 34 -2.76 -10.71 17.20
CA SER A 34 -3.97 -10.17 17.82
C SER A 34 -3.63 -9.63 19.21
N PHE A 35 -4.16 -8.44 19.53
CA PHE A 35 -4.07 -7.84 20.87
C PHE A 35 -5.19 -8.35 21.80
N ASP A 36 -6.29 -8.85 21.23
CA ASP A 36 -7.43 -9.44 21.94
C ASP A 36 -8.05 -10.54 21.07
N LYS A 37 -7.87 -11.79 21.50
CA LYS A 37 -8.34 -12.98 20.78
C LYS A 37 -9.86 -13.20 20.85
N GLU A 38 -10.54 -12.61 21.83
CA GLU A 38 -12.01 -12.65 21.90
C GLU A 38 -12.65 -11.65 20.93
N PHE A 39 -11.85 -10.73 20.41
CA PHE A 39 -12.24 -9.69 19.48
C PHE A 39 -11.89 -10.06 18.01
N SER A 40 -10.66 -10.52 17.76
CA SER A 40 -10.25 -11.03 16.45
C SER A 40 -9.09 -12.02 16.56
N ASP A 41 -9.02 -13.00 15.66
CA ASP A 41 -7.89 -13.93 15.57
C ASP A 41 -7.50 -14.24 14.12
N PHE A 42 -6.25 -14.64 13.91
CA PHE A 42 -5.71 -14.91 12.57
C PHE A 42 -5.78 -16.41 12.27
N GLU A 43 -6.67 -16.80 11.36
CA GLU A 43 -6.77 -18.19 10.88
C GLU A 43 -5.53 -18.60 10.07
N TYR A 44 -4.99 -17.65 9.30
CA TYR A 44 -3.66 -17.78 8.71
C TYR A 44 -3.00 -16.42 8.55
N CYS A 45 -1.67 -16.40 8.67
CA CYS A 45 -0.82 -15.26 8.39
C CYS A 45 0.58 -15.77 8.02
N TYR A 46 0.89 -15.81 6.74
CA TYR A 46 2.17 -16.35 6.25
C TYR A 46 2.59 -15.72 4.93
N LEU A 47 3.91 -15.72 4.70
CA LEU A 47 4.49 -15.49 3.39
C LEU A 47 4.81 -16.84 2.74
N LYS A 48 4.56 -16.99 1.44
CA LYS A 48 4.87 -18.20 0.69
C LYS A 48 5.56 -17.88 -0.63
N SER A 49 6.73 -18.47 -0.83
CA SER A 49 7.45 -18.46 -2.10
C SER A 49 6.97 -19.64 -2.94
N VAL A 50 6.47 -19.38 -4.15
CA VAL A 50 6.07 -20.41 -5.12
C VAL A 50 7.19 -20.67 -6.11
N ASN A 51 7.87 -19.60 -6.55
CA ASN A 51 9.08 -19.67 -7.35
C ASN A 51 9.94 -18.40 -7.11
N ARG A 52 11.09 -18.30 -7.77
CA ARG A 52 12.08 -17.22 -7.56
C ARG A 52 11.55 -15.80 -7.84
N SER A 53 10.48 -15.67 -8.63
CA SER A 53 9.84 -14.39 -8.97
C SER A 53 8.44 -14.22 -8.35
N TYR A 54 7.81 -15.31 -7.90
CA TYR A 54 6.45 -15.29 -7.35
C TYR A 54 6.46 -15.68 -5.86
N LYS A 55 6.49 -14.65 -5.01
CA LYS A 55 6.22 -14.69 -3.57
C LYS A 55 4.86 -14.06 -3.33
N TYR A 56 4.03 -14.64 -2.45
CA TYR A 56 2.76 -14.06 -2.05
C TYR A 56 2.60 -14.00 -0.52
N LEU A 57 1.86 -12.99 -0.07
CA LEU A 57 1.40 -12.85 1.31
C LEU A 57 -0.02 -13.40 1.41
N SER A 58 -0.35 -14.12 2.50
CA SER A 58 -1.71 -14.57 2.78
C SER A 58 -2.04 -14.35 4.24
N VAL A 59 -3.07 -13.54 4.48
CA VAL A 59 -3.59 -13.21 5.81
C VAL A 59 -5.11 -13.36 5.80
N LYS A 60 -5.66 -14.04 6.81
CA LYS A 60 -7.10 -14.09 7.10
C LYS A 60 -7.30 -13.81 8.57
N CYS A 61 -8.00 -12.72 8.85
CA CYS A 61 -8.40 -12.32 10.19
C CYS A 61 -9.89 -12.59 10.35
N ASN A 62 -10.26 -13.43 11.31
CA ASN A 62 -11.64 -13.69 11.66
C ASN A 62 -12.08 -12.61 12.66
N MET A 63 -13.05 -11.79 12.23
CA MET A 63 -13.56 -10.64 12.98
C MET A 63 -14.76 -11.09 13.81
N LEU A 64 -14.62 -11.14 15.14
CA LEU A 64 -15.70 -11.57 16.03
C LEU A 64 -16.60 -10.39 16.44
N LYS A 65 -16.05 -9.16 16.37
CA LYS A 65 -16.71 -7.86 16.59
C LYS A 65 -16.06 -6.78 15.69
N THR A 66 -16.60 -5.57 15.62
CA THR A 66 -16.08 -4.44 14.80
C THR A 66 -15.16 -3.49 15.63
N PRO A 67 -13.98 -2.99 15.14
CA PRO A 67 -12.78 -2.65 16.00
C PRO A 67 -12.61 -1.18 16.50
N ARG A 68 -11.43 -0.76 17.06
CA ARG A 68 -11.14 0.58 17.69
C ARG A 68 -9.60 1.05 17.71
N PHE A 69 -9.07 2.08 16.98
CA PHE A 69 -7.57 2.41 16.89
C PHE A 69 -7.03 3.89 16.68
N SER A 70 -5.67 4.16 16.70
CA SER A 70 -4.88 5.41 16.28
C SER A 70 -3.32 5.38 16.54
N GLY A 71 -2.43 6.12 15.81
CA GLY A 71 -0.93 6.19 16.02
C GLY A 71 -0.09 7.28 15.24
N TYR A 72 1.27 7.40 15.40
CA TYR A 72 2.18 8.43 14.77
C TYR A 72 3.59 7.95 14.25
N ARG A 73 4.14 8.54 13.15
CA ARG A 73 5.41 8.28 12.39
C ARG A 73 5.88 9.49 11.50
N PRO A 74 7.09 9.53 10.86
CA PRO A 74 7.63 10.77 10.27
C PRO A 74 7.25 11.12 8.81
N LEU A 75 7.03 10.15 7.91
CA LEU A 75 6.57 10.38 6.51
C LEU A 75 5.04 10.52 6.42
N MET A 76 4.42 11.07 7.47
CA MET A 76 2.97 11.01 7.64
C MET A 76 2.24 12.29 7.27
N TYR A 77 1.29 12.14 6.35
CA TYR A 77 0.03 12.87 6.46
C TYR A 77 -0.84 12.22 7.53
N ASN A 78 -0.71 12.70 8.77
CA ASN A 78 -1.69 12.38 9.82
C ASN A 78 -2.95 13.20 9.58
N GLY A 79 -3.94 12.59 8.93
CA GLY A 79 -5.23 13.18 8.65
C GLY A 79 -6.37 12.24 9.02
N THR A 80 -7.35 12.75 9.77
CA THR A 80 -8.66 12.12 9.88
C THR A 80 -9.55 12.67 8.78
N VAL A 81 -10.16 11.79 7.99
CA VAL A 81 -11.08 12.16 6.92
C VAL A 81 -12.41 11.46 7.14
N ASP A 82 -13.50 12.23 7.12
CA ASP A 82 -14.85 11.68 7.01
C ASP A 82 -14.97 11.00 5.64
N PHE A 83 -14.99 9.67 5.65
CA PHE A 83 -14.99 8.86 4.43
C PHE A 83 -16.25 9.08 3.58
N TYR A 84 -17.41 9.32 4.20
CA TYR A 84 -18.65 9.59 3.46
C TYR A 84 -18.61 10.97 2.78
N ARG A 85 -18.05 11.98 3.46
CA ARG A 85 -17.83 13.30 2.86
C ARG A 85 -16.78 13.25 1.75
N PHE A 86 -15.72 12.46 1.93
CA PHE A 86 -14.68 12.24 0.93
C PHE A 86 -15.24 11.55 -0.33
N LEU A 87 -16.06 10.51 -0.21
CA LEU A 87 -16.66 9.86 -1.39
C LEU A 87 -17.52 10.80 -2.25
N LYS A 88 -18.08 11.88 -1.66
CA LYS A 88 -18.81 12.93 -2.40
C LYS A 88 -17.91 13.94 -3.09
N ASN A 89 -16.67 14.11 -2.62
CA ASN A 89 -15.68 15.01 -3.20
C ASN A 89 -14.27 14.46 -2.96
N PRO A 90 -13.79 13.47 -3.74
CA PRO A 90 -12.51 12.83 -3.48
C PRO A 90 -11.32 13.81 -3.54
N SER A 91 -11.44 14.88 -4.33
CA SER A 91 -10.48 15.98 -4.40
C SER A 91 -10.30 16.74 -3.08
N SER A 92 -11.15 16.54 -2.06
CA SER A 92 -11.01 17.18 -0.74
C SER A 92 -9.81 16.67 0.07
N SER A 93 -9.24 15.52 -0.30
CA SER A 93 -8.00 15.00 0.30
C SER A 93 -7.18 14.26 -0.75
N PRO A 94 -6.26 14.93 -1.46
CA PRO A 94 -5.44 14.32 -2.50
C PRO A 94 -4.68 13.07 -2.04
N PHE A 95 -4.18 13.07 -0.80
CA PHE A 95 -3.52 11.92 -0.19
C PHE A 95 -4.44 10.71 -0.06
N VAL A 96 -5.66 10.89 0.48
CA VAL A 96 -6.63 9.80 0.60
C VAL A 96 -7.15 9.38 -0.78
N ASN A 97 -7.27 10.31 -1.72
CA ASN A 97 -7.68 10.02 -3.09
C ASN A 97 -6.69 9.11 -3.84
N PHE A 98 -5.39 9.32 -3.65
CA PHE A 98 -4.35 8.43 -4.21
C PHE A 98 -4.51 7.00 -3.69
N TRP A 99 -4.55 6.80 -2.37
CA TRP A 99 -4.72 5.46 -1.79
C TRP A 99 -6.09 4.82 -2.11
N TYR A 100 -7.15 5.63 -2.19
CA TYR A 100 -8.47 5.17 -2.63
C TYR A 100 -8.42 4.69 -4.09
N GLY A 101 -7.75 5.42 -4.99
CA GLY A 101 -7.56 5.03 -6.39
C GLY A 101 -6.84 3.69 -6.56
N ILE A 102 -5.91 3.35 -5.65
CA ILE A 102 -5.25 2.04 -5.62
C ILE A 102 -6.23 0.93 -5.20
N ALA A 103 -7.05 1.18 -4.19
CA ALA A 103 -7.94 0.17 -3.60
C ALA A 103 -9.26 -0.02 -4.36
N VAL A 104 -9.83 1.03 -4.95
CA VAL A 104 -11.22 1.08 -5.45
C VAL A 104 -11.53 0.04 -6.54
N ASN A 105 -10.59 -0.20 -7.45
CA ASN A 105 -10.78 -1.15 -8.57
C ASN A 105 -10.70 -2.61 -8.14
N TYR A 106 -10.12 -2.88 -6.98
CA TYR A 106 -9.91 -4.22 -6.41
C TYR A 106 -10.80 -4.46 -5.19
N SER A 107 -11.72 -3.55 -4.90
CA SER A 107 -12.61 -3.62 -3.75
C SER A 107 -14.06 -3.32 -4.13
N ASN A 108 -14.97 -3.62 -3.21
CA ASN A 108 -16.36 -3.14 -3.29
C ASN A 108 -16.56 -1.78 -2.60
N LEU A 109 -15.49 -0.99 -2.39
CA LEU A 109 -15.63 0.36 -1.82
C LEU A 109 -16.40 1.30 -2.74
N ASN A 110 -16.48 1.00 -4.04
CA ASN A 110 -17.15 1.81 -5.06
C ASN A 110 -18.69 1.70 -5.03
N HIS A 111 -19.32 2.16 -3.96
CA HIS A 111 -20.77 2.38 -3.93
C HIS A 111 -21.15 3.52 -2.98
N SER A 112 -22.40 3.97 -3.04
CA SER A 112 -22.93 5.01 -2.16
C SER A 112 -23.10 4.50 -0.72
N CYS A 113 -22.65 5.26 0.29
CA CYS A 113 -23.01 4.99 1.68
C CYS A 113 -24.54 5.02 1.89
N PRO A 114 -25.09 4.27 2.87
CA PRO A 114 -24.38 3.50 3.89
C PRO A 114 -23.86 2.13 3.40
N TYR A 115 -22.72 1.72 3.94
CA TYR A 115 -22.20 0.35 3.81
C TYR A 115 -23.04 -0.60 4.67
N ASN A 116 -23.72 -1.54 4.03
CA ASN A 116 -24.62 -2.53 4.67
C ASN A 116 -24.20 -3.98 4.40
N HIS A 117 -22.98 -4.19 3.91
CA HIS A 117 -22.42 -5.47 3.51
C HIS A 117 -20.89 -5.46 3.68
N ASP A 118 -20.27 -6.64 3.59
CA ASP A 118 -18.85 -6.83 3.90
C ASP A 118 -17.92 -6.01 3.00
N LEU A 119 -16.93 -5.35 3.58
CA LEU A 119 -15.86 -4.69 2.84
C LEU A 119 -14.74 -5.67 2.49
N ARG A 120 -14.42 -5.76 1.19
CA ARG A 120 -13.40 -6.67 0.66
C ARG A 120 -12.44 -5.95 -0.29
N LEU A 121 -11.17 -6.33 -0.24
CA LEU A 121 -10.13 -5.99 -1.21
C LEU A 121 -9.55 -7.31 -1.73
N GLU A 122 -9.82 -7.65 -2.99
CA GLU A 122 -9.46 -8.93 -3.60
C GLU A 122 -8.46 -8.73 -4.74
N LYS A 123 -7.36 -9.50 -4.71
CA LYS A 123 -6.42 -9.65 -5.85
C LYS A 123 -5.75 -8.35 -6.35
N LEU A 124 -5.48 -7.39 -5.46
CA LEU A 124 -4.66 -6.20 -5.77
C LEU A 124 -3.25 -6.64 -6.24
N PRO A 125 -2.85 -6.38 -7.51
CA PRO A 125 -1.57 -6.84 -8.05
C PRO A 125 -0.40 -5.97 -7.58
N VAL A 126 0.74 -6.58 -7.26
CA VAL A 126 1.95 -5.84 -6.88
C VAL A 126 2.44 -4.93 -8.00
N ASP A 127 2.37 -5.36 -9.26
CA ASP A 127 2.82 -4.56 -10.41
C ASP A 127 2.01 -3.26 -10.57
N PHE A 128 0.71 -3.32 -10.25
CA PHE A 128 -0.15 -2.13 -10.26
C PHE A 128 0.20 -1.18 -9.11
N VAL A 129 0.46 -1.70 -7.91
CA VAL A 129 0.93 -0.87 -6.78
C VAL A 129 2.30 -0.28 -7.07
N ASN A 130 3.22 -1.04 -7.69
CA ASN A 130 4.54 -0.58 -8.09
C ASN A 130 4.42 0.59 -9.08
N TYR A 131 3.65 0.43 -10.16
CA TYR A 131 3.37 1.50 -11.12
C TYR A 131 2.83 2.78 -10.45
N GLN A 132 1.95 2.64 -9.45
CA GLN A 132 1.41 3.78 -8.71
C GLN A 132 2.46 4.49 -7.85
N LEU A 133 3.43 3.73 -7.30
CA LEU A 133 4.49 4.25 -6.42
C LEU A 133 5.80 4.63 -7.14
N THR A 134 5.99 4.24 -8.41
CA THR A 134 7.15 4.65 -9.23
C THR A 134 6.79 5.65 -10.33
N GLU A 135 5.69 5.44 -11.06
CA GLU A 135 5.34 6.26 -12.24
C GLU A 135 4.31 7.35 -11.94
N VAL A 136 3.26 7.04 -11.16
CA VAL A 136 2.14 7.97 -10.92
C VAL A 136 2.48 8.98 -9.83
N LEU A 137 3.02 8.51 -8.72
CA LEU A 137 3.56 9.32 -7.63
C LEU A 137 4.87 8.68 -7.17
N PRO A 138 6.04 9.12 -7.67
CA PRO A 138 7.32 8.51 -7.35
C PRO A 138 7.67 8.69 -5.86
N PHE A 139 7.59 7.61 -5.10
CA PHE A 139 8.15 7.53 -3.75
C PHE A 139 9.66 7.25 -3.83
N PRO A 140 10.48 7.78 -2.90
CA PRO A 140 11.90 7.41 -2.85
C PRO A 140 12.09 5.95 -2.41
N GLU A 141 13.28 5.39 -2.63
CA GLU A 141 13.66 4.09 -2.05
C GLU A 141 13.61 4.14 -0.51
N GLY A 142 13.13 3.06 0.11
CA GLY A 142 12.99 2.94 1.56
C GLY A 142 11.89 1.98 2.02
N ASP A 143 11.83 1.76 3.33
CA ASP A 143 10.80 0.98 4.02
C ASP A 143 9.61 1.86 4.42
N TYR A 144 8.41 1.49 3.97
CA TYR A 144 7.16 2.20 4.19
C TYR A 144 6.21 1.43 5.12
N LEU A 145 5.47 2.19 5.94
CA LEU A 145 4.23 1.74 6.57
C LEU A 145 3.10 2.70 6.22
N ILE A 146 2.00 2.15 5.70
CA ILE A 146 0.70 2.81 5.65
C ILE A 146 -0.12 2.28 6.84
N GLU A 147 -0.52 3.17 7.74
CA GLU A 147 -1.32 2.86 8.93
C GLU A 147 -2.69 3.55 8.78
N SER A 148 -3.73 2.79 8.42
CA SER A 148 -5.08 3.32 8.27
C SER A 148 -5.95 3.00 9.48
N THR A 149 -6.62 4.01 10.01
CA THR A 149 -7.62 3.94 11.08
C THR A 149 -8.98 4.31 10.48
N TRP A 150 -9.89 3.33 10.39
CA TRP A 150 -11.27 3.54 9.98
C TRP A 150 -12.10 3.83 11.22
N MET A 151 -13.14 4.67 11.15
CA MET A 151 -13.94 5.05 12.34
C MET A 151 -15.43 5.20 12.01
N ALA A 152 -16.29 4.65 12.89
CA ALA A 152 -17.74 4.83 12.88
C ALA A 152 -18.22 5.11 14.32
N ASN A 153 -19.05 6.13 14.49
CA ASN A 153 -19.68 6.52 15.76
C ASN A 153 -18.69 6.62 16.95
N ASP A 154 -17.65 7.43 16.79
CA ASP A 154 -16.64 7.90 17.77
C ASP A 154 -15.83 6.90 18.62
N ILE A 155 -16.06 5.58 18.55
CA ILE A 155 -15.20 4.61 19.27
C ILE A 155 -14.12 3.95 18.36
N LYS A 156 -14.07 4.31 17.06
CA LYS A 156 -12.83 4.33 16.21
C LYS A 156 -12.39 3.07 15.39
N GLU A 157 -13.31 2.20 14.93
CA GLU A 157 -13.18 1.10 13.91
C GLU A 157 -11.75 0.53 13.52
N VAL A 158 -11.51 0.19 12.25
CA VAL A 158 -10.54 -0.84 11.80
C VAL A 158 -9.10 -0.30 11.71
N HIS A 159 -8.10 -1.10 12.15
CA HIS A 159 -6.68 -0.85 11.86
C HIS A 159 -6.20 -1.71 10.71
N ILE A 160 -5.46 -1.12 9.78
CA ILE A 160 -4.72 -1.86 8.78
C ILE A 160 -3.32 -1.27 8.67
N LYS A 161 -2.32 -2.14 8.76
CA LYS A 161 -0.90 -1.81 8.65
C LYS A 161 -0.30 -2.51 7.44
N PHE A 162 -0.07 -1.75 6.37
CA PHE A 162 0.57 -2.24 5.15
C PHE A 162 2.04 -1.85 5.13
N TYR A 163 2.91 -2.85 5.29
CA TYR A 163 4.35 -2.69 5.15
C TYR A 163 4.77 -3.00 3.72
N GLY A 164 5.68 -2.19 3.18
CA GLY A 164 6.24 -2.40 1.85
C GLY A 164 7.57 -1.66 1.69
N SER A 165 8.45 -2.19 0.85
CA SER A 165 9.81 -1.66 0.69
C SER A 165 10.08 -1.39 -0.79
N LEU A 166 10.36 -0.13 -1.11
CA LEU A 166 10.78 0.27 -2.46
C LEU A 166 12.32 0.27 -2.47
N PHE A 167 12.91 -0.48 -3.38
CA PHE A 167 14.36 -0.59 -3.63
C PHE A 167 14.57 -0.48 -5.14
#